data_AF-A0A3C0KIC3-F1
#
_entry.id   AF-A0A3C0KIC3-F1
#
_cell.length_a   1.000
_cell.length_b   1.000
_cell.length_c   1.000
_cell.angle_alpha   90.00
_cell.angle_beta   90.00
_cell.angle_gamma   90.00
#
_symmetry.space_group_name_H-M   'P 1'
#
loop_
_entity.id
_entity.type
_entity.pdbx_description
1 polymer ?
#
loop_
_entity_poly.entity_id
_entity_poly.type
_entity_poly.pdbx_seq_one_letter_code
_entity_poly.pdbx_strand_id
1 'polypeptide(L)'
;MSAATPNVAASVRARLLNVAKAQGVDFNQVLVRFALERILYRLTQSPHADRFLLKGALLFTLWYDMPHRATRDADLLGFGASDLESVAQVFRDIAAVPVDDGIMFDPASVTVEEIRKEAGYGGVRVMIAGDLARARCKTQIDVGFGDAVTPAPVDSVYPVLLEEMPAPRLRAYPTYTVIAEKLHAIALLGMTNSRLKDYFVAPDL
;
A
#
# COMPACT_ATOMS: atom_id res chain seq x y z
N MET A 1 -5.29 -19.32 -14.95
CA MET A 1 -5.09 -17.90 -15.32
C MET A 1 -6.43 -17.38 -15.84
N SER A 2 -7.22 -16.69 -15.01
CA SER A 2 -8.39 -15.97 -15.53
C SER A 2 -7.90 -14.61 -16.00
N ALA A 3 -7.79 -14.43 -17.31
CA ALA A 3 -7.49 -13.13 -17.87
C ALA A 3 -8.62 -12.16 -17.47
N ALA A 4 -8.27 -10.96 -17.00
CA ALA A 4 -9.26 -9.90 -16.84
C ALA A 4 -10.01 -9.72 -18.16
N THR A 5 -11.34 -9.63 -18.11
CA THR A 5 -12.15 -9.50 -19.34
C THR A 5 -11.65 -8.28 -20.11
N PRO A 6 -11.20 -8.41 -21.38
CA PRO A 6 -10.49 -7.32 -22.07
C PRO A 6 -11.25 -5.99 -22.11
N ASN A 7 -12.58 -6.08 -22.10
CA ASN A 7 -13.48 -4.94 -22.04
C ASN A 7 -13.43 -4.20 -20.68
N VAL A 8 -13.37 -4.94 -19.56
CA VAL A 8 -13.27 -4.37 -18.21
C VAL A 8 -11.92 -3.66 -18.03
N ALA A 9 -10.81 -4.32 -18.39
CA ALA A 9 -9.47 -3.74 -18.26
C ALA A 9 -9.32 -2.43 -19.07
N ALA A 10 -9.83 -2.40 -20.31
CA ALA A 10 -9.81 -1.21 -21.15
C ALA A 10 -10.69 -0.08 -20.58
N SER A 11 -11.89 -0.42 -20.08
CA SER A 11 -12.81 0.52 -19.44
C SER A 11 -12.20 1.15 -18.18
N VAL A 12 -11.65 0.32 -17.29
CA VAL A 12 -10.95 0.79 -16.07
C VAL A 12 -9.78 1.68 -16.45
N ARG A 13 -8.94 1.29 -17.43
CA ARG A 13 -7.84 2.13 -17.90
C ARG A 13 -8.31 3.50 -18.41
N ALA A 14 -9.38 3.55 -19.18
CA ALA A 14 -9.96 4.80 -19.68
C ALA A 14 -10.48 5.69 -18.53
N ARG A 15 -11.12 5.10 -17.53
CA ARG A 15 -11.59 5.83 -16.34
C ARG A 15 -10.43 6.38 -15.52
N LEU A 16 -9.37 5.60 -15.31
CA LEU A 16 -8.16 6.07 -14.62
C LEU A 16 -7.44 7.18 -15.40
N LEU A 17 -7.48 7.18 -16.74
CA LEU A 17 -6.99 8.31 -17.54
C LEU A 17 -7.81 9.59 -17.29
N ASN A 18 -9.13 9.47 -17.11
CA ASN A 18 -9.97 10.62 -16.76
C ASN A 18 -9.65 11.12 -15.34
N VAL A 19 -9.42 10.23 -14.38
CA VAL A 19 -8.96 10.59 -13.03
C VAL A 19 -7.63 11.36 -13.09
N ALA A 20 -6.66 10.87 -13.86
CA ALA A 20 -5.37 11.53 -14.04
C ALA A 20 -5.52 12.96 -14.61
N LYS A 21 -6.37 13.12 -15.64
CA LYS A 21 -6.69 14.43 -16.23
C LYS A 21 -7.37 15.37 -15.24
N ALA A 22 -8.37 14.88 -14.50
CA ALA A 22 -9.12 15.68 -13.53
C ALA A 22 -8.25 16.15 -12.36
N GLN A 23 -7.31 15.32 -11.92
CA GLN A 23 -6.37 15.64 -10.84
C GLN A 23 -5.12 16.39 -11.33
N GLY A 24 -4.92 16.54 -12.65
CA GLY A 24 -3.72 17.18 -13.22
C GLY A 24 -2.42 16.43 -12.94
N VAL A 25 -2.47 15.10 -12.78
CA VAL A 25 -1.31 14.25 -12.45
C VAL A 25 -0.95 13.29 -13.59
N ASP A 26 0.26 12.77 -13.55
CA ASP A 26 0.71 11.75 -14.50
C ASP A 26 -0.08 10.43 -14.33
N PHE A 27 -0.43 9.80 -15.45
CA PHE A 27 -1.23 8.55 -15.45
C PHE A 27 -0.53 7.42 -14.69
N ASN A 28 0.80 7.33 -14.72
CA ASN A 28 1.52 6.29 -13.98
C ASN A 28 1.36 6.45 -12.46
N GLN A 29 1.21 7.68 -11.96
CA GLN A 29 0.93 7.90 -10.53
C GLN A 29 -0.45 7.35 -10.14
N VAL A 30 -1.47 7.56 -10.99
CA VAL A 30 -2.81 6.99 -10.79
C VAL A 30 -2.78 5.47 -10.92
N LEU A 31 -2.03 4.95 -11.89
CA LEU A 31 -1.89 3.51 -12.08
C LEU A 31 -1.24 2.82 -10.88
N VAL A 32 -0.18 3.40 -10.32
CA VAL A 32 0.47 2.87 -9.10
C VAL A 32 -0.48 2.92 -7.90
N ARG A 33 -1.20 4.03 -7.70
CA ARG A 33 -2.22 4.14 -6.63
C ARG A 33 -3.31 3.07 -6.78
N PHE A 34 -3.81 2.89 -8.00
CA PHE A 34 -4.79 1.86 -8.31
C PHE A 34 -4.22 0.46 -8.02
N ALA A 35 -3.00 0.17 -8.44
CA ALA A 35 -2.38 -1.13 -8.17
C ALA A 35 -2.19 -1.40 -6.67
N LEU A 36 -1.82 -0.39 -5.88
CA LEU A 36 -1.72 -0.49 -4.41
C LEU A 36 -3.09 -0.75 -3.77
N GLU A 37 -4.11 0.02 -4.18
CA GLU A 37 -5.49 -0.20 -3.73
C GLU A 37 -5.97 -1.63 -4.05
N ARG A 38 -5.73 -2.09 -5.27
CA ARG A 38 -6.22 -3.40 -5.74
C ARG A 38 -5.45 -4.59 -5.16
N ILE A 39 -4.18 -4.43 -4.80
CA ILE A 39 -3.46 -5.48 -4.06
C ILE A 39 -3.88 -5.50 -2.58
N LEU A 40 -4.14 -4.34 -1.96
CA LEU A 40 -4.69 -4.27 -0.60
C LEU A 40 -6.07 -4.91 -0.56
N TYR A 41 -6.92 -4.68 -1.55
CA TYR A 41 -8.21 -5.37 -1.64
C TYR A 41 -8.02 -6.89 -1.67
N ARG A 42 -7.14 -7.41 -2.54
CA ARG A 42 -6.84 -8.85 -2.60
C ARG A 42 -6.30 -9.40 -1.27
N LEU A 43 -5.47 -8.64 -0.57
CA LEU A 43 -5.00 -9.00 0.78
C LEU A 43 -6.18 -9.20 1.73
N THR A 44 -7.15 -8.29 1.73
CA THR A 44 -8.36 -8.38 2.59
C THR A 44 -9.29 -9.54 2.22
N GLN A 45 -9.23 -10.02 0.99
CA GLN A 45 -10.00 -11.17 0.53
C GLN A 45 -9.23 -12.50 0.68
N SER A 46 -7.98 -12.45 1.14
CA SER A 46 -7.13 -13.63 1.29
C SER A 46 -7.22 -14.22 2.70
N PRO A 47 -6.84 -15.51 2.88
CA PRO A 47 -6.69 -16.10 4.22
C PRO A 47 -5.65 -15.40 5.12
N HIS A 48 -4.85 -14.49 4.55
CA HIS A 48 -3.78 -13.78 5.24
C HIS A 48 -4.21 -12.40 5.78
N ALA A 49 -5.47 -12.00 5.61
CA ALA A 49 -5.96 -10.67 5.98
C ALA A 49 -5.63 -10.28 7.43
N ASP A 50 -5.84 -11.20 8.39
CA ASP A 50 -5.57 -10.96 9.81
C ASP A 50 -4.09 -10.98 10.18
N ARG A 51 -3.19 -11.21 9.23
CA ARG A 51 -1.74 -11.20 9.44
C ARG A 51 -1.08 -9.86 9.18
N PHE A 52 -1.83 -8.86 8.69
CA PHE A 52 -1.24 -7.57 8.34
C PHE A 52 -2.02 -6.39 8.91
N LEU A 53 -1.29 -5.32 9.23
CA LEU A 53 -1.84 -3.98 9.48
C LEU A 53 -1.29 -3.00 8.45
N LEU A 54 -2.13 -2.11 7.93
CA LEU A 54 -1.67 -0.98 7.13
C LEU A 54 -0.98 0.06 8.00
N LYS A 55 0.17 0.54 7.55
CA LYS A 55 0.90 1.66 8.17
C LYS A 55 1.47 2.61 7.12
N GLY A 56 2.29 3.55 7.58
CA GLY A 56 3.06 4.43 6.71
C GLY A 56 2.20 5.41 5.91
N ALA A 57 2.69 5.80 4.74
CA ALA A 57 2.18 6.96 4.03
C ALA A 57 0.79 6.76 3.39
N LEU A 58 0.37 5.52 3.14
CA LEU A 58 -0.98 5.25 2.64
C LEU A 58 -2.07 5.58 3.67
N LEU A 59 -1.74 5.67 4.97
CA LEU A 59 -2.68 6.12 5.99
C LEU A 59 -3.14 7.57 5.80
N PHE A 60 -2.33 8.42 5.16
CA PHE A 60 -2.77 9.78 4.82
C PHE A 60 -3.95 9.78 3.85
N THR A 61 -4.07 8.74 3.01
CA THR A 61 -5.23 8.58 2.12
C THR A 61 -6.49 8.21 2.91
N LEU A 62 -6.37 7.57 4.08
CA LEU A 62 -7.51 7.31 4.98
C LEU A 62 -7.98 8.58 5.70
N TRP A 63 -7.04 9.45 6.10
CA TRP A 63 -7.35 10.56 7.01
C TRP A 63 -7.63 11.88 6.31
N TYR A 64 -7.08 12.07 5.11
CA TYR A 64 -7.20 13.31 4.38
C TYR A 64 -7.74 13.03 2.98
N ASP A 65 -8.78 13.78 2.60
CA ASP A 65 -9.35 13.79 1.25
C ASP A 65 -8.46 14.58 0.26
N MET A 66 -7.16 14.66 0.55
CA MET A 66 -6.18 15.43 -0.21
C MET A 66 -5.12 14.48 -0.75
N PRO A 67 -4.73 14.61 -2.04
CA PRO A 67 -3.62 13.86 -2.60
C PRO A 67 -2.31 14.36 -2.00
N HIS A 68 -2.02 13.97 -0.76
CA HIS A 68 -0.68 14.08 -0.23
C HIS A 68 0.22 13.19 -1.07
N ARG A 69 1.23 13.82 -1.69
CA ARG A 69 2.37 13.27 -2.44
C ARG A 69 2.21 11.78 -2.80
N ALA A 70 2.05 11.49 -4.09
CA ALA A 70 1.90 10.12 -4.62
C ALA A 70 2.86 9.13 -3.94
N THR A 71 2.32 8.37 -2.99
CA THR A 71 3.02 7.27 -2.32
C THR A 71 3.13 6.13 -3.32
N ARG A 72 4.30 5.52 -3.43
CA ARG A 72 4.62 4.55 -4.48
C ARG A 72 4.62 3.10 -4.00
N ASP A 73 4.46 2.92 -2.70
CA ASP A 73 4.58 1.68 -1.95
C ASP A 73 3.49 1.57 -0.88
N ALA A 74 3.23 0.35 -0.43
CA ALA A 74 2.42 0.09 0.76
C ALA A 74 3.35 -0.35 1.90
N ASP A 75 3.23 0.28 3.06
CA ASP A 75 3.87 -0.21 4.28
C ASP A 75 2.88 -1.07 5.08
N LEU A 76 3.30 -2.28 5.44
CA LEU A 76 2.54 -3.17 6.31
C LEU A 76 3.34 -3.53 7.56
N LEU A 77 2.64 -3.75 8.68
CA LEU A 77 3.15 -4.56 9.78
C LEU A 77 2.65 -5.99 9.58
N GLY A 78 3.57 -6.96 9.51
CA GLY A 78 3.24 -8.38 9.40
C GLY A 78 3.31 -9.11 10.75
N PHE A 79 2.46 -10.13 10.90
CA PHE A 79 2.47 -11.08 12.02
C PHE A 79 2.71 -12.51 11.53
N GLY A 80 3.46 -13.28 12.32
CA GLY A 80 3.85 -14.65 12.03
C GLY A 80 5.24 -14.75 11.38
N ALA A 81 5.42 -15.74 10.50
CA ALA A 81 6.70 -16.00 9.85
C ALA A 81 7.18 -14.81 8.99
N SER A 82 8.43 -14.40 9.22
CA SER A 82 9.07 -13.23 8.60
C SER A 82 10.21 -13.59 7.65
N ASP A 83 10.48 -14.88 7.43
CA ASP A 83 11.47 -15.32 6.46
C ASP A 83 10.99 -15.05 5.03
N LEU A 84 11.95 -14.86 4.12
CA LEU A 84 11.69 -14.49 2.73
C LEU A 84 10.78 -15.48 2.00
N GLU A 85 10.96 -16.78 2.22
CA GLU A 85 10.18 -17.81 1.52
C GLU A 85 8.70 -17.77 1.93
N SER A 86 8.45 -17.69 3.25
CA SER A 86 7.10 -17.53 3.79
C SER A 86 6.43 -16.25 3.29
N VAL A 87 7.14 -15.11 3.30
CA VAL A 87 6.58 -13.84 2.81
C VAL A 87 6.31 -13.93 1.31
N ALA A 88 7.23 -14.46 0.51
CA ALA A 88 7.01 -14.64 -0.92
C ALA A 88 5.76 -15.49 -1.19
N GLN A 89 5.58 -16.61 -0.48
CA GLN A 89 4.42 -17.46 -0.67
C GLN A 89 3.11 -16.75 -0.32
N VAL A 90 3.06 -16.02 0.80
CA VAL A 90 1.90 -15.22 1.19
C VAL A 90 1.51 -14.23 0.09
N PHE A 91 2.48 -13.51 -0.48
CA PHE A 91 2.19 -12.53 -1.53
C PHE A 91 1.88 -13.15 -2.90
N ARG A 92 2.34 -14.38 -3.18
CA ARG A 92 1.86 -15.16 -4.33
C ARG A 92 0.38 -15.51 -4.18
N ASP A 93 -0.02 -15.96 -2.99
CA ASP A 93 -1.42 -16.29 -2.70
C ASP A 93 -2.31 -15.04 -2.82
N ILE A 94 -1.87 -13.90 -2.27
CA ILE A 94 -2.58 -12.62 -2.37
C ILE A 94 -2.70 -12.18 -3.85
N ALA A 95 -1.61 -12.22 -4.62
CA ALA A 95 -1.63 -11.86 -6.04
C ALA A 95 -2.54 -12.77 -6.87
N ALA A 96 -2.71 -14.03 -6.46
CA ALA A 96 -3.53 -15.02 -7.13
C ALA A 96 -5.04 -14.90 -6.84
N VAL A 97 -5.45 -14.07 -5.86
CA VAL A 97 -6.87 -13.87 -5.55
C VAL A 97 -7.60 -13.30 -6.78
N PRO A 98 -8.61 -14.02 -7.31
CA PRO A 98 -9.34 -13.59 -8.50
C PRO A 98 -10.28 -12.43 -8.15
N VAL A 99 -10.14 -11.31 -8.85
CA VAL A 99 -11.01 -10.14 -8.74
C VAL A 99 -11.20 -9.55 -10.13
N ASP A 100 -12.44 -9.25 -10.51
CA ASP A 100 -12.78 -8.64 -11.81
C ASP A 100 -12.69 -7.10 -11.74
N ASP A 101 -11.49 -6.58 -11.46
CA ASP A 101 -11.21 -5.15 -11.34
C ASP A 101 -10.33 -4.61 -12.47
N GLY A 102 -10.13 -5.41 -13.52
CA GLY A 102 -9.40 -5.05 -14.74
C GLY A 102 -7.87 -5.14 -14.64
N ILE A 103 -7.29 -5.18 -13.43
CA ILE A 103 -5.85 -5.36 -13.24
C ILE A 103 -5.51 -6.82 -12.94
N MET A 104 -4.45 -7.31 -13.57
CA MET A 104 -3.90 -8.64 -13.32
C MET A 104 -2.55 -8.51 -12.63
N PHE A 105 -2.39 -9.15 -11.48
CA PHE A 105 -1.10 -9.37 -10.85
C PHE A 105 -0.55 -10.72 -11.28
N ASP A 106 0.77 -10.81 -11.47
CA ASP A 106 1.45 -12.07 -11.79
C ASP A 106 2.09 -12.68 -10.53
N PRO A 107 1.53 -13.76 -9.95
CA PRO A 107 2.14 -14.42 -8.79
C PRO A 107 3.55 -14.93 -9.07
N ALA A 108 3.89 -15.31 -10.30
CA ALA A 108 5.24 -15.78 -10.63
C ALA A 108 6.27 -14.64 -10.61
N SER A 109 5.82 -13.39 -10.71
CA SER A 109 6.68 -12.20 -10.67
C SER A 109 7.06 -11.76 -9.24
N VAL A 110 6.50 -12.40 -8.21
CA VAL A 110 6.75 -12.02 -6.81
C VAL A 110 8.22 -12.25 -6.47
N THR A 111 8.93 -11.15 -6.19
CA THR A 111 10.29 -11.17 -5.65
C THR A 111 10.33 -10.53 -4.28
N VAL A 112 11.17 -11.05 -3.41
CA VAL A 112 11.35 -10.55 -2.04
C VAL A 112 12.81 -10.30 -1.73
N GLU A 113 13.10 -9.26 -0.96
CA GLU A 113 14.43 -8.95 -0.47
C GLU A 113 14.37 -8.45 0.97
N GLU A 114 15.43 -8.70 1.74
CA GLU A 114 15.56 -8.12 3.07
C GLU A 114 15.82 -6.62 2.98
N ILE A 115 15.13 -5.85 3.82
CA ILE A 115 15.39 -4.44 4.04
C ILE A 115 15.70 -4.21 5.51
N ARG A 116 16.76 -3.46 5.81
CA ARG A 116 17.10 -3.07 7.18
C ARG A 116 16.42 -1.74 7.52
N LYS A 117 15.62 -1.71 8.59
CA LYS A 117 15.14 -0.46 9.19
C LYS A 117 16.10 -0.01 10.28
N GLU A 118 16.25 1.30 10.45
CA GLU A 118 17.20 1.93 11.37
C GLU A 118 17.01 1.49 12.85
N ALA A 119 15.83 0.98 13.22
CA ALA A 119 15.45 0.59 14.58
C ALA A 119 15.73 -0.89 14.95
N GLY A 120 16.50 -1.64 14.17
CA GLY A 120 17.02 -2.96 14.57
C GLY A 120 16.12 -4.17 14.27
N TYR A 121 14.86 -3.98 13.87
CA TYR A 121 14.02 -5.05 13.33
C TYR A 121 14.11 -5.12 11.80
N GLY A 122 14.31 -6.32 11.27
CA GLY A 122 14.33 -6.58 9.84
C GLY A 122 12.96 -6.39 9.19
N GLY A 123 12.94 -5.98 7.93
CA GLY A 123 11.76 -5.96 7.10
C GLY A 123 11.99 -6.72 5.80
N VAL A 124 10.91 -6.96 5.07
CA VAL A 124 10.94 -7.60 3.75
C VAL A 124 10.29 -6.66 2.76
N ARG A 125 10.98 -6.35 1.66
CA ARG A 125 10.38 -5.69 0.50
C ARG A 125 9.88 -6.74 -0.47
N VAL A 126 8.65 -6.55 -0.92
CA VAL A 126 7.98 -7.39 -1.91
C VAL A 126 7.74 -6.56 -3.16
N MET A 127 8.06 -7.12 -4.32
CA MET A 127 7.74 -6.55 -5.62
C MET A 127 6.82 -7.50 -6.38
N ILE A 128 5.75 -6.96 -6.97
CA ILE A 128 4.79 -7.70 -7.77
C ILE A 128 4.53 -6.94 -9.07
N ALA A 129 4.57 -7.62 -10.21
CA ALA A 129 4.20 -7.02 -11.49
C ALA A 129 2.68 -7.03 -11.68
N GLY A 130 2.14 -5.92 -12.18
CA GLY A 130 0.74 -5.75 -12.57
C GLY A 130 0.58 -5.34 -14.03
N ASP A 131 -0.52 -5.73 -14.65
CA ASP A 131 -0.95 -5.29 -15.99
C ASP A 131 -2.41 -4.81 -15.97
N LEU A 132 -2.64 -3.61 -16.48
CA LEU A 132 -3.97 -3.07 -16.74
C LEU A 132 -4.07 -2.69 -18.22
N ALA A 133 -4.67 -3.56 -19.03
CA ALA A 133 -4.84 -3.36 -20.47
C ALA A 133 -3.53 -2.92 -21.16
N ARG A 134 -2.45 -3.71 -20.97
CA ARG A 134 -1.07 -3.48 -21.46
C ARG A 134 -0.30 -2.36 -20.76
N ALA A 135 -0.92 -1.62 -19.84
CA ALA A 135 -0.20 -0.70 -18.98
C ALA A 135 0.45 -1.50 -17.83
N ARG A 136 1.77 -1.67 -17.90
CA ARG A 136 2.55 -2.39 -16.89
C ARG A 136 2.82 -1.48 -15.70
N CYS A 137 2.71 -2.03 -14.49
CA CYS A 137 3.11 -1.38 -13.26
C CYS A 137 3.87 -2.36 -12.36
N LYS A 138 4.65 -1.81 -11.44
CA LYS A 138 5.29 -2.56 -10.35
C LYS A 138 4.71 -2.08 -9.04
N THR A 139 4.26 -3.02 -8.23
CA THR A 139 3.69 -2.77 -6.91
C THR A 139 4.71 -3.15 -5.87
N GLN A 140 5.15 -2.16 -5.08
CA GLN A 140 6.10 -2.36 -3.98
C GLN A 140 5.33 -2.40 -2.66
N ILE A 141 5.66 -3.38 -1.82
CA ILE A 141 5.07 -3.56 -0.49
C ILE A 141 6.19 -3.84 0.49
N ASP A 142 6.36 -2.97 1.47
CA ASP A 142 7.39 -3.08 2.51
C ASP A 142 6.73 -3.59 3.79
N VAL A 143 7.16 -4.77 4.27
CA VAL A 143 6.62 -5.42 5.46
C VAL A 143 7.63 -5.32 6.59
N GLY A 144 7.26 -4.62 7.67
CA GLY A 144 7.99 -4.68 8.94
C GLY A 144 7.45 -5.78 9.85
N PHE A 145 8.25 -6.20 10.82
CA PHE A 145 7.87 -7.19 11.83
C PHE A 145 8.34 -6.74 13.22
N GLY A 146 7.64 -7.15 14.28
CA GLY A 146 8.07 -6.96 15.66
C GLY A 146 7.69 -5.62 16.31
N ASP A 147 7.00 -4.73 15.59
CA ASP A 147 6.55 -3.46 16.16
C ASP A 147 5.40 -3.68 17.15
N ALA A 148 5.50 -3.09 18.34
CA ALA A 148 4.38 -3.00 19.27
C ALA A 148 3.42 -1.89 18.82
N VAL A 149 2.14 -2.20 18.67
CA VAL A 149 1.13 -1.22 18.24
C VAL A 149 0.30 -0.78 19.45
N THR A 150 0.51 0.47 19.88
CA THR A 150 -0.26 1.11 20.94
C THR A 150 -0.63 2.53 20.53
N PRO A 151 -1.92 2.95 20.65
CA PRO A 151 -3.11 2.16 20.99
C PRO A 151 -3.41 1.01 20.01
N ALA A 152 -4.41 0.18 20.32
CA ALA A 152 -4.77 -0.97 19.48
C ALA A 152 -5.08 -0.56 18.03
N PRO A 153 -4.80 -1.42 17.03
CA PRO A 153 -5.16 -1.18 15.63
C PRO A 153 -6.66 -0.94 15.45
N VAL A 154 -7.02 -0.14 14.45
CA VAL A 154 -8.41 0.21 14.15
C VAL A 154 -8.86 -0.39 12.82
N ASP A 155 -10.10 -0.91 12.77
CA ASP A 155 -10.71 -1.31 11.50
C ASP A 155 -10.93 -0.08 10.63
N SER A 156 -10.51 -0.17 9.37
CA SER A 156 -10.52 0.95 8.41
C SER A 156 -11.02 0.49 7.06
N VAL A 157 -11.75 1.39 6.38
CA VAL A 157 -12.17 1.22 4.99
C VAL A 157 -11.25 2.07 4.13
N TYR A 158 -10.40 1.43 3.34
CA TYR A 158 -9.47 2.13 2.46
C TYR A 158 -10.21 2.72 1.26
N PRO A 159 -10.05 4.02 0.94
CA PRO A 159 -10.78 4.66 -0.14
C PRO A 159 -10.35 4.11 -1.50
N VAL A 160 -11.28 4.15 -2.46
CA VAL A 160 -11.09 3.66 -3.82
C VAL A 160 -11.08 4.80 -4.81
N LEU A 161 -10.27 4.68 -5.87
CA LEU A 161 -10.21 5.65 -6.97
C LEU A 161 -11.46 5.65 -7.86
N LEU A 162 -12.12 4.50 -7.95
CA LEU A 162 -13.32 4.29 -8.76
C LEU A 162 -14.43 3.80 -7.83
N GLU A 163 -15.47 4.62 -7.61
CA GLU A 163 -16.48 4.41 -6.55
C GLU A 163 -17.22 3.06 -6.62
N GLU A 164 -17.43 2.52 -7.82
CA GLU A 164 -18.01 1.18 -8.03
C GLU A 164 -17.10 0.02 -7.57
N MET A 165 -15.83 0.27 -7.24
CA MET A 165 -14.92 -0.78 -6.79
C MET A 165 -15.12 -1.10 -5.31
N PRO A 166 -15.05 -2.39 -4.92
CA PRO A 166 -15.14 -2.75 -3.51
C PRO A 166 -13.90 -2.24 -2.77
N ALA A 167 -14.14 -1.55 -1.65
CA ALA A 167 -13.11 -0.98 -0.80
C ALA A 167 -12.40 -2.05 0.05
N PRO A 168 -11.06 -2.01 0.18
CA PRO A 168 -10.33 -2.82 1.14
C PRO A 168 -10.79 -2.51 2.57
N ARG A 169 -11.16 -3.55 3.33
CA ARG A 169 -11.43 -3.46 4.77
C ARG A 169 -10.31 -4.12 5.54
N LEU A 170 -9.51 -3.33 6.24
CA LEU A 170 -8.28 -3.78 6.87
C LEU A 170 -8.06 -3.09 8.21
N ARG A 171 -7.21 -3.67 9.05
CA ARG A 171 -6.75 -3.01 10.28
C ARG A 171 -5.60 -2.08 9.97
N ALA A 172 -5.61 -0.89 10.54
CA ALA A 172 -4.61 0.14 10.32
C ALA A 172 -4.01 0.64 11.64
N TYR A 173 -2.81 1.24 11.58
CA TYR A 173 -2.29 1.98 12.74
C TYR A 173 -3.22 3.16 13.06
N PRO A 174 -3.52 3.42 14.34
CA PRO A 174 -4.30 4.58 14.70
C PRO A 174 -3.50 5.86 14.43
N THR A 175 -4.20 6.95 14.14
CA THR A 175 -3.61 8.25 13.78
C THR A 175 -2.58 8.73 14.81
N TYR A 176 -2.85 8.51 16.10
CA TYR A 176 -1.97 8.88 17.20
C TYR A 176 -0.59 8.18 17.14
N THR A 177 -0.55 6.90 16.75
CA THR A 177 0.72 6.15 16.63
C THR A 177 1.59 6.73 15.51
N VAL A 178 0.99 7.13 14.38
CA VAL A 178 1.75 7.74 13.28
C VAL A 178 2.25 9.14 13.62
N ILE A 179 1.46 9.94 14.34
CA ILE A 179 1.92 11.23 14.86
C ILE A 179 3.10 11.03 15.83
N ALA A 180 3.01 10.03 16.72
CA ALA A 180 4.08 9.71 17.66
C ALA A 180 5.36 9.21 16.96
N GLU A 181 5.26 8.34 15.95
CA GLU A 181 6.41 7.88 15.15
C GLU A 181 7.10 9.05 14.43
N LYS A 182 6.32 9.96 13.83
CA LYS A 182 6.87 11.15 13.17
C LYS A 182 7.54 12.08 14.18
N LEU A 183 6.90 12.35 15.32
CA LEU A 183 7.49 13.17 16.37
C LEU A 183 8.77 12.55 16.93
N HIS A 184 8.80 11.23 17.12
CA HIS A 184 9.96 10.48 17.58
C HIS A 184 11.12 10.55 16.57
N ALA A 185 10.84 10.38 15.27
CA ALA A 185 11.84 10.54 14.21
C ALA A 185 12.42 11.96 14.18
N ILE A 186 11.58 12.99 14.34
CA ILE A 186 12.03 14.39 14.46
C ILE A 186 12.92 14.59 15.69
N ALA A 187 12.52 14.03 16.84
CA ALA A 187 13.26 14.18 18.10
C ALA A 187 14.61 13.45 18.10
N LEU A 188 14.70 12.28 17.47
CA LEU A 188 15.95 11.51 17.34
C LEU A 188 16.95 12.15 16.37
N LEU A 189 16.48 12.86 15.34
CA LEU A 189 17.33 13.41 14.27
C LEU A 189 17.85 14.84 14.53
N GLY A 190 17.37 15.53 15.57
CA GLY A 190 17.90 16.83 16.02
C GLY A 190 18.00 17.93 14.95
N MET A 191 18.76 19.01 15.23
CA MET A 191 18.96 20.18 14.35
C MET A 191 19.82 19.90 13.09
N THR A 192 20.15 18.64 12.79
CA THR A 192 20.88 18.25 11.58
C THR A 192 19.97 17.62 10.53
N ASN A 193 18.68 18.01 10.55
CA ASN A 193 17.69 17.47 9.64
C ASN A 193 17.75 18.17 8.27
N SER A 194 18.37 17.53 7.28
CA SER A 194 18.26 17.91 5.85
C SER A 194 16.98 17.37 5.19
N ARG A 195 16.17 16.57 5.92
CA ARG A 195 14.87 16.08 5.48
C ARG A 195 13.78 17.03 5.97
N LEU A 196 13.58 18.12 5.23
CA LEU A 196 12.42 19.04 5.30
C LEU A 196 11.03 18.34 5.33
N LYS A 197 10.97 17.02 5.11
CA LYS A 197 9.79 16.16 5.06
C LYS A 197 9.16 15.88 6.42
N ASP A 198 9.90 16.02 7.51
CA ASP A 198 9.37 15.71 8.84
C ASP A 198 8.69 16.92 9.51
N TYR A 199 8.90 18.14 8.99
CA TYR A 199 8.31 19.37 9.55
C TYR A 199 6.86 19.64 9.11
N PHE A 200 6.29 18.88 8.18
CA PHE A 200 4.87 19.00 7.82
C PHE A 200 4.01 18.21 8.80
N VAL A 201 3.90 18.72 10.02
CA VAL A 201 2.74 18.49 10.89
C VAL A 201 1.85 19.72 10.66
N ALA A 202 0.65 19.52 10.11
CA ALA A 202 -0.25 20.63 9.80
C ALA A 202 -0.66 21.39 11.09
N PRO A 203 -0.92 22.72 11.01
CA PRO A 203 -0.87 23.61 12.17
C PRO A 203 -2.14 23.72 13.01
N ASP A 204 -3.27 23.12 12.62
CA ASP A 204 -4.56 23.49 13.19
C ASP A 204 -5.18 22.35 14.00
N LEU A 205 -4.91 22.39 15.31
CA LEU A 205 -5.76 21.87 16.38
C LEU A 205 -6.64 23.00 16.92
#